data_AF-A0A6L2PHF9-F1
#
_entry.id   AF-A0A6L2PHF9-F1
#
_cell.length_a   1.000
_cell.length_b   1.000
_cell.length_c   1.000
_cell.angle_alpha   90.00
_cell.angle_beta   90.00
_cell.angle_gamma   90.00
#
_symmetry.space_group_name_H-M   'P 1'
#
loop_
_entity.id
_entity.type
_entity.pdbx_description
1 polymer ?
#
loop_
_entity_poly.entity_id
_entity_poly.type
_entity_poly.pdbx_seq_one_letter_code
_entity_poly.pdbx_strand_id
1 'polypeptide(L)'
;IETKFAGSSCNDLVTTDGSGTTIISGHFDKRIRFWDTRSDTTSLDILLQGKVTSLDLSRDANFLLGCVRDDTIKVIDLRMNQIICSFSAEGFKVGCDWSRAAFSPDGQYISVGSADGSVYIWNVGTNKVESLLKEHVSAVTAVSWHPYSSFLASVDKTKKAIVWGDV
;
A
#
# COMPACT_ATOMS: atom_id res chain seq x y z
N ILE A 1 7.88 -11.01 26.54
CA ILE A 1 7.67 -10.92 25.09
C ILE A 1 6.27 -11.43 24.83
N GLU A 2 5.37 -10.58 24.33
CA GLU A 2 4.01 -10.96 24.00
C GLU A 2 3.86 -11.04 22.47
N THR A 3 3.20 -12.08 21.96
CA THR A 3 2.95 -12.24 20.52
C THR A 3 1.56 -11.72 20.19
N LYS A 4 1.47 -10.52 19.59
CA LYS A 4 0.19 -9.91 19.19
C LYS A 4 -0.34 -10.44 17.85
N PHE A 5 0.52 -10.89 16.93
CA PHE A 5 0.13 -11.35 15.59
C PHE A 5 -0.06 -12.87 15.48
N ALA A 6 -0.88 -13.46 16.35
CA ALA A 6 -1.20 -14.88 16.27
C ALA A 6 -2.19 -15.17 15.12
N GLY A 7 -1.96 -16.25 14.37
CA GLY A 7 -2.95 -16.80 13.41
C GLY A 7 -2.77 -16.42 11.94
N SER A 8 -1.84 -15.54 11.57
CA SER A 8 -1.47 -15.27 10.17
C SER A 8 -0.08 -14.64 10.05
N SER A 9 0.55 -14.77 8.88
CA SER A 9 1.74 -13.99 8.53
C SER A 9 1.37 -12.52 8.30
N CYS A 10 2.02 -11.63 9.04
CA CYS A 10 1.94 -10.18 8.88
C CYS A 10 3.02 -9.73 7.89
N ASN A 11 2.62 -9.08 6.81
CA ASN A 11 3.54 -8.60 5.76
C ASN A 11 3.99 -7.16 5.99
N ASP A 12 3.11 -6.35 6.54
CA ASP A 12 3.34 -4.93 6.71
C ASP A 12 2.48 -4.38 7.83
N LEU A 13 2.95 -3.29 8.43
CA LEU A 13 2.23 -2.59 9.47
C LEU A 13 2.53 -1.09 9.41
N VAL A 14 1.57 -0.30 9.88
CA VAL A 14 1.69 1.14 10.06
C VAL A 14 1.18 1.54 11.43
N THR A 15 1.64 2.68 11.93
CA THR A 15 1.15 3.29 13.17
C THR A 15 0.55 4.65 12.86
N THR A 16 -0.69 4.91 13.28
CA THR A 16 -1.40 6.16 12.93
C THR A 16 -1.11 7.29 13.90
N ASP A 17 -0.56 7.00 15.08
CA ASP A 17 -0.23 7.98 16.10
C ASP A 17 1.28 7.96 16.42
N GLY A 18 1.84 9.13 16.74
CA GLY A 18 3.26 9.24 17.13
C GLY A 18 3.62 8.49 18.41
N SER A 19 2.61 8.11 19.22
CA SER A 19 2.77 7.25 20.39
C SER A 19 2.75 5.74 20.08
N GLY A 20 2.44 5.33 18.85
CA GLY A 20 2.38 3.91 18.46
C GLY A 20 1.31 3.12 19.21
N THR A 21 0.26 3.78 19.71
CA THR A 21 -0.84 3.10 20.41
C THR A 21 -1.79 2.43 19.44
N THR A 22 -1.92 2.96 18.23
CA THR A 22 -2.76 2.35 17.18
C THR A 22 -1.88 1.73 16.12
N ILE A 23 -1.94 0.41 16.01
CA ILE A 23 -1.23 -0.37 14.98
C ILE A 23 -2.26 -0.87 13.99
N ILE A 24 -1.93 -0.78 12.70
CA ILE A 24 -2.72 -1.41 11.63
C ILE A 24 -1.80 -2.38 10.91
N SER A 25 -2.22 -3.63 10.74
CA SER A 25 -1.41 -4.68 10.11
C SER A 25 -2.13 -5.39 8.98
N GLY A 26 -1.39 -5.69 7.91
CA GLY A 26 -1.86 -6.38 6.71
C GLY A 26 -1.36 -7.81 6.66
N HIS A 27 -2.27 -8.76 6.38
CA HIS A 27 -2.03 -10.18 6.58
C HIS A 27 -2.24 -11.06 5.33
N PHE A 28 -1.60 -12.23 5.34
CA PHE A 28 -1.77 -13.29 4.35
C PHE A 28 -3.16 -13.93 4.34
N ASP A 29 -3.86 -13.93 5.46
CA ASP A 29 -5.25 -14.40 5.57
C ASP A 29 -6.29 -13.41 5.03
N LYS A 30 -5.83 -12.43 4.23
CA LYS A 30 -6.62 -11.42 3.54
C LYS A 30 -7.25 -10.37 4.45
N ARG A 31 -6.80 -10.27 5.71
CA ARG A 31 -7.34 -9.28 6.65
C ARG A 31 -6.38 -8.10 6.85
N ILE A 32 -6.95 -6.92 7.00
CA ILE A 32 -6.31 -5.78 7.66
C ILE A 32 -6.87 -5.74 9.08
N ARG A 33 -6.01 -5.69 10.09
CA ARG A 33 -6.41 -5.70 11.50
C ARG A 33 -5.99 -4.43 12.20
N PHE A 34 -6.85 -3.93 13.07
CA PHE A 34 -6.66 -2.71 13.83
C PHE A 34 -6.47 -3.06 15.31
N TRP A 35 -5.41 -2.52 15.89
CA TRP A 35 -4.98 -2.85 17.24
C TRP A 35 -4.82 -1.57 18.04
N ASP A 36 -5.36 -1.56 19.25
CA ASP A 36 -5.05 -0.54 20.26
C ASP A 36 -4.15 -1.20 21.30
N THR A 37 -2.90 -0.78 21.45
CA THR A 37 -1.94 -1.40 22.39
C THR A 37 -2.32 -1.19 23.86
N ARG A 38 -3.28 -0.31 24.14
CA ARG A 38 -3.85 -0.11 25.47
C ARG A 38 -4.95 -1.12 25.78
N SER A 39 -5.39 -1.89 24.79
CA SER A 39 -6.43 -2.92 24.89
C SER A 39 -5.90 -4.26 24.40
N ASP A 40 -6.26 -5.36 25.06
CA ASP A 40 -5.83 -6.69 24.64
C ASP A 40 -6.70 -7.29 23.53
N THR A 41 -7.73 -6.57 23.06
CA THR A 41 -8.65 -7.06 22.03
C THR A 41 -8.49 -6.31 20.72
N THR A 42 -8.30 -7.04 19.61
CA THR A 42 -8.57 -6.53 18.26
C THR A 42 -10.06 -6.22 18.15
N SER A 43 -10.42 -4.95 17.99
CA SER A 43 -11.83 -4.55 17.91
C SER A 43 -12.38 -4.61 16.48
N LEU A 44 -11.51 -4.63 15.47
CA LEU A 44 -11.89 -4.49 14.08
C LEU A 44 -10.92 -5.17 13.12
N ASP A 45 -11.48 -5.81 12.09
CA ASP A 45 -10.75 -6.21 10.90
C ASP A 45 -11.54 -5.95 9.61
N ILE A 46 -10.81 -5.81 8.50
CA ILE A 46 -11.36 -5.64 7.16
C ILE A 46 -10.90 -6.85 6.32
N LEU A 47 -11.87 -7.62 5.82
CA LEU A 47 -11.62 -8.76 4.92
C LEU A 47 -11.53 -8.29 3.46
N LEU A 48 -10.47 -8.70 2.77
CA LEU A 48 -10.20 -8.41 1.37
C LEU A 48 -10.26 -9.69 0.50
N GLN A 49 -10.19 -9.55 -0.82
CA GLN A 49 -10.28 -10.71 -1.73
C GLN A 49 -8.93 -11.40 -1.99
N GLY A 50 -7.81 -10.78 -1.60
CA GLY A 50 -6.46 -11.34 -1.69
C GLY A 50 -5.61 -11.04 -0.46
N LYS A 51 -4.39 -11.60 -0.44
CA LYS A 51 -3.42 -11.33 0.62
C LYS A 51 -3.02 -9.86 0.59
N VAL A 52 -2.82 -9.25 1.76
CA VAL A 52 -2.30 -7.87 1.85
C VAL A 52 -0.78 -7.89 1.73
N THR A 53 -0.21 -7.19 0.76
CA THR A 53 1.25 -7.18 0.51
C THR A 53 1.95 -5.99 1.15
N SER A 54 1.26 -4.85 1.25
CA SER A 54 1.79 -3.65 1.91
C SER A 54 0.68 -2.75 2.43
N LEU A 55 1.05 -1.91 3.38
CA LEU A 55 0.25 -0.83 3.92
C LEU A 55 1.01 0.49 3.82
N ASP A 56 0.30 1.59 3.58
CA ASP A 56 0.86 2.94 3.67
C ASP A 56 -0.19 3.92 4.19
N LEU A 57 0.23 5.01 4.81
CA LEU A 57 -0.68 6.04 5.33
C LEU A 57 -0.59 7.31 4.49
N SER A 58 -1.74 7.95 4.28
CA SER A 58 -1.74 9.34 3.84
C SER A 58 -1.03 10.20 4.90
N ARG A 59 -0.45 11.32 4.49
CA ARG A 59 0.34 12.19 5.37
C ARG A 59 -0.43 12.70 6.60
N ASP A 60 -1.74 12.88 6.46
CA ASP A 60 -2.65 13.28 7.52
C ASP A 60 -3.19 12.10 8.36
N ALA A 61 -2.77 10.87 8.06
CA ALA A 61 -3.21 9.62 8.67
C ALA A 61 -4.75 9.42 8.68
N ASN A 62 -5.47 10.05 7.74
CA ASN A 62 -6.91 9.85 7.57
C ASN A 62 -7.23 8.66 6.65
N PHE A 63 -6.30 8.30 5.77
CA PHE A 63 -6.48 7.23 4.80
C PHE A 63 -5.36 6.20 4.89
N LEU A 64 -5.75 4.94 4.74
CA LEU A 64 -4.85 3.80 4.64
C LEU A 64 -4.88 3.24 3.23
N LEU A 65 -3.71 3.05 2.65
CA LEU A 65 -3.49 2.32 1.40
C LEU A 65 -3.26 0.85 1.73
N GLY A 66 -3.96 -0.05 1.05
CA GLY A 66 -3.71 -1.49 1.10
C GLY A 66 -3.41 -2.03 -0.29
N CYS A 67 -2.22 -2.59 -0.50
CA CYS A 67 -1.89 -3.33 -1.72
C CYS A 67 -2.29 -4.80 -1.55
N VAL A 68 -3.00 -5.36 -2.53
CA VAL A 68 -3.67 -6.67 -2.39
C VAL A 68 -3.34 -7.58 -3.57
N ARG A 69 -3.08 -8.87 -3.30
CA ARG A 69 -2.78 -9.91 -4.31
C ARG A 69 -3.95 -10.24 -5.25
N ASP A 70 -5.11 -9.60 -5.11
CA ASP A 70 -6.23 -9.67 -6.06
C ASP A 70 -6.07 -8.67 -7.21
N ASP A 71 -4.88 -8.09 -7.38
CA ASP A 71 -4.54 -7.07 -8.38
C ASP A 71 -5.32 -5.76 -8.19
N THR A 72 -5.65 -5.45 -6.93
CA THR A 72 -6.26 -4.17 -6.56
C THR A 72 -5.47 -3.45 -5.48
N ILE A 73 -5.59 -2.13 -5.49
CA ILE A 73 -5.14 -1.25 -4.41
C ILE A 73 -6.38 -0.66 -3.74
N LYS A 74 -6.47 -0.74 -2.42
CA LYS A 74 -7.59 -0.23 -1.63
C LYS A 74 -7.18 1.05 -0.95
N VAL A 75 -8.09 2.04 -0.91
CA VAL A 75 -8.00 3.16 0.01
C VAL A 75 -9.12 3.03 1.01
N ILE A 76 -8.76 3.11 2.29
CA ILE A 76 -9.65 2.92 3.44
C ILE A 76 -9.69 4.22 4.23
N ASP A 77 -10.88 4.77 4.48
CA ASP A 77 -11.05 5.89 5.42
C ASP A 77 -10.94 5.34 6.84
N LEU A 78 -9.99 5.86 7.62
CA LEU A 78 -9.67 5.39 8.97
C LEU A 78 -10.63 5.88 10.05
N ARG A 79 -11.44 6.91 9.77
CA ARG A 79 -12.49 7.37 10.70
C ARG A 79 -13.72 6.46 10.59
N MET A 80 -14.05 6.03 9.38
CA MET A 80 -15.19 5.16 9.10
C MET A 80 -14.84 3.67 9.12
N ASN A 81 -13.55 3.35 8.98
CA ASN A 81 -13.04 1.99 8.80
C ASN A 81 -13.65 1.27 7.60
N GLN A 82 -13.77 1.98 6.48
CA GLN A 82 -14.41 1.47 5.26
C GLN A 82 -13.53 1.70 4.05
N ILE A 83 -13.56 0.73 3.13
CA ILE A 83 -12.95 0.86 1.81
C ILE A 83 -13.77 1.88 1.02
N ILE A 84 -13.14 2.98 0.63
CA ILE A 84 -13.77 4.06 -0.14
C ILE A 84 -13.37 4.05 -1.62
N CYS A 85 -12.20 3.50 -1.95
CA CYS A 85 -11.75 3.34 -3.33
C CYS A 85 -11.09 1.98 -3.54
N SER A 86 -11.23 1.46 -4.75
CA SER A 86 -10.56 0.24 -5.23
C SER A 86 -10.01 0.51 -6.62
N PHE A 87 -8.69 0.57 -6.74
CA PHE A 87 -7.99 0.85 -7.97
C PHE A 87 -7.55 -0.45 -8.63
N SER A 88 -7.77 -0.54 -9.94
CA SER A 88 -7.28 -1.61 -10.81
C SER A 88 -7.22 -1.06 -12.23
N ALA A 89 -6.47 -1.72 -13.10
CA ALA A 89 -6.34 -1.35 -14.51
C ALA A 89 -6.12 -2.60 -15.35
N GLU A 90 -6.45 -2.52 -16.65
CA GLU A 90 -6.14 -3.59 -17.59
C GLU A 90 -4.62 -3.82 -17.64
N GLY A 91 -4.19 -5.07 -17.57
CA GLY A 91 -2.77 -5.45 -17.55
C GLY A 91 -2.05 -5.27 -16.21
N PHE A 92 -2.60 -4.49 -15.26
CA PHE A 92 -2.00 -4.34 -13.94
C PHE A 92 -2.07 -5.66 -13.16
N LYS A 93 -0.91 -6.09 -12.66
CA LYS A 93 -0.73 -7.26 -11.79
C LYS A 93 0.22 -6.96 -10.64
N VAL A 94 -0.13 -7.37 -9.42
CA VAL A 94 0.76 -7.25 -8.25
C VAL A 94 1.84 -8.34 -8.32
N GLY A 95 3.11 -7.92 -8.44
CA GLY A 95 4.21 -8.80 -8.84
C GLY A 95 4.71 -9.80 -7.80
N CYS A 96 4.45 -9.58 -6.50
CA CYS A 96 4.83 -10.51 -5.42
C CYS A 96 4.13 -10.23 -4.08
N ASP A 97 4.29 -11.15 -3.13
CA ASP A 97 3.71 -11.05 -1.77
C ASP A 97 4.27 -9.90 -0.91
N TRP A 98 5.35 -9.25 -1.36
CA TRP A 98 6.01 -8.13 -0.67
C TRP A 98 6.05 -6.85 -1.54
N SER A 99 5.19 -6.79 -2.56
CA SER A 99 5.02 -5.60 -3.40
C SER A 99 4.57 -4.41 -2.54
N ARG A 100 5.30 -3.28 -2.63
CA ARG A 100 5.00 -2.06 -1.89
C ARG A 100 4.33 -1.01 -2.78
N ALA A 101 3.17 -0.53 -2.35
CA ALA A 101 2.49 0.64 -2.88
C ALA A 101 2.70 1.84 -1.95
N ALA A 102 2.59 3.06 -2.48
CA ALA A 102 2.78 4.29 -1.69
C ALA A 102 1.83 5.42 -2.11
N PHE A 103 1.40 6.22 -1.13
CA PHE A 103 0.80 7.53 -1.38
C PHE A 103 1.86 8.53 -1.83
N SER A 104 1.48 9.45 -2.71
CA SER A 104 2.25 10.67 -2.92
C SER A 104 2.22 11.57 -1.67
N PRO A 105 3.21 12.46 -1.48
CA PRO A 105 3.31 13.28 -0.26
C PRO A 105 2.14 14.24 -0.06
N ASP A 106 1.45 14.60 -1.14
CA ASP A 106 0.24 15.44 -1.17
C ASP A 106 -1.07 14.63 -1.11
N GLY A 107 -0.98 13.30 -1.13
CA GLY A 107 -2.12 12.38 -1.11
C GLY A 107 -2.95 12.34 -2.40
N GLN A 108 -2.54 13.05 -3.45
CA GLN A 108 -3.29 13.11 -4.71
C GLN A 108 -3.13 11.85 -5.56
N TYR A 109 -2.03 11.13 -5.37
CA TYR A 109 -1.69 9.95 -6.14
C TYR A 109 -1.40 8.74 -5.27
N ILE A 110 -1.60 7.57 -5.86
CA ILE A 110 -1.06 6.31 -5.37
C ILE A 110 -0.19 5.72 -6.46
N SER A 111 0.94 5.13 -6.08
CA SER A 111 1.83 4.44 -7.00
C SER A 111 2.06 3.01 -6.55
N VAL A 112 2.18 2.10 -7.53
CA VAL A 112 2.57 0.71 -7.27
C VAL A 112 3.23 0.11 -8.50
N GLY A 113 4.23 -0.73 -8.25
CA GLY A 113 4.91 -1.52 -9.26
C GLY A 113 4.10 -2.73 -9.72
N SER A 114 4.20 -3.06 -11.01
CA SER A 114 3.50 -4.19 -11.60
C SER A 114 4.44 -5.33 -12.01
N ALA A 115 3.87 -6.53 -12.18
CA ALA A 115 4.58 -7.74 -12.60
C ALA A 115 5.24 -7.62 -13.98
N ASP A 116 4.70 -6.76 -14.85
CA ASP A 116 5.19 -6.52 -16.21
C ASP A 116 6.38 -5.53 -16.28
N GLY A 117 6.81 -4.96 -15.15
CA GLY A 117 7.85 -3.94 -15.10
C GLY A 117 7.33 -2.51 -15.19
N SER A 118 6.03 -2.31 -15.33
CA SER A 118 5.43 -0.98 -15.31
C SER A 118 5.28 -0.47 -13.87
N VAL A 119 5.40 0.85 -13.68
CA VAL A 119 4.91 1.54 -12.48
C VAL A 119 3.61 2.25 -12.85
N TYR A 120 2.54 1.91 -12.14
CA TYR A 120 1.24 2.54 -12.34
C TYR A 120 1.05 3.63 -11.30
N ILE A 121 0.48 4.75 -11.74
CA ILE A 121 0.17 5.89 -10.89
C ILE A 121 -1.27 6.27 -11.15
N TRP A 122 -2.10 6.17 -10.10
CA TRP A 122 -3.49 6.57 -10.16
C TRP A 122 -3.69 7.89 -9.43
N ASN A 123 -4.55 8.72 -10.00
CA ASN A 123 -5.10 9.87 -9.32
C ASN A 123 -6.23 9.43 -8.40
N VAL A 124 -6.12 9.75 -7.11
CA VAL A 124 -7.07 9.35 -6.08
C VAL A 124 -8.44 9.98 -6.30
N GLY A 125 -8.49 11.24 -6.72
CA GLY A 125 -9.74 11.98 -6.93
C GLY A 125 -10.52 11.54 -8.16
N THR A 126 -9.83 11.13 -9.23
CA THR A 126 -10.49 10.71 -10.48
C THR A 126 -10.62 9.20 -10.62
N ASN A 127 -9.92 8.42 -9.78
CA ASN A 127 -9.83 6.96 -9.86
C ASN A 127 -9.37 6.45 -11.24
N LYS A 128 -8.46 7.17 -11.89
CA LYS A 128 -7.90 6.84 -13.21
C LYS A 128 -6.38 6.71 -13.13
N VAL A 129 -5.83 5.84 -13.98
CA VAL A 129 -4.39 5.80 -14.23
C VAL A 129 -4.02 7.11 -14.94
N GLU A 130 -3.15 7.89 -14.32
CA GLU A 130 -2.67 9.17 -14.87
C GLU A 130 -1.32 8.98 -15.57
N SER A 131 -0.44 8.17 -14.97
CA SER A 131 0.88 7.88 -15.52
C SER A 131 1.21 6.40 -15.48
N LEU A 132 1.93 5.94 -16.50
CA LEU A 132 2.41 4.57 -16.65
C LEU A 132 3.88 4.58 -17.08
N LEU A 133 4.77 4.29 -16.14
CA LEU A 133 6.22 4.39 -16.33
C LEU A 133 6.80 3.01 -16.71
N LYS A 134 7.48 2.90 -17.86
CA LYS A 134 7.86 1.61 -18.47
C LYS A 134 9.36 1.52 -18.82
N GLU A 135 10.19 1.32 -17.80
CA GLU A 135 11.65 1.15 -17.98
C GLU A 135 12.25 -0.06 -17.25
N HIS A 136 11.50 -0.67 -16.33
CA HIS A 136 11.93 -1.92 -15.71
C HIS A 136 11.62 -3.09 -16.64
N VAL A 137 12.54 -4.05 -16.68
CA VAL A 137 12.43 -5.26 -17.53
C VAL A 137 11.92 -6.47 -16.75
N SER A 138 11.57 -6.26 -15.48
CA SER A 138 11.11 -7.28 -14.55
C SER A 138 10.15 -6.65 -13.54
N ALA A 139 9.37 -7.48 -12.86
CA ALA A 139 8.42 -7.05 -11.84
C ALA A 139 9.00 -6.00 -10.88
N VAL A 140 8.33 -4.86 -10.80
CA VAL A 140 8.64 -3.80 -9.85
C VAL A 140 8.10 -4.20 -8.49
N THR A 141 8.96 -4.17 -7.48
CA THR A 141 8.68 -4.72 -6.15
C THR A 141 8.40 -3.66 -5.10
N ALA A 142 8.91 -2.44 -5.28
CA ALA A 142 8.59 -1.34 -4.39
C ALA A 142 8.68 -0.01 -5.11
N VAL A 143 7.92 0.95 -4.60
CA VAL A 143 7.98 2.35 -4.98
C VAL A 143 8.05 3.21 -3.72
N SER A 144 8.64 4.40 -3.82
CA SER A 144 8.71 5.36 -2.71
C SER A 144 8.78 6.77 -3.25
N TRP A 145 7.87 7.63 -2.78
CA TRP A 145 7.88 9.05 -3.13
C TRP A 145 8.89 9.83 -2.30
N HIS A 146 9.53 10.81 -2.90
CA HIS A 146 10.30 11.78 -2.16
C HIS A 146 9.37 12.67 -1.31
N PRO A 147 9.65 12.91 -0.02
CA PRO A 147 8.68 13.55 0.90
C PRO A 147 8.34 15.02 0.62
N TYR A 148 9.12 15.68 -0.24
CA TYR A 148 9.01 17.12 -0.52
C TYR A 148 8.98 17.48 -2.01
N SER A 149 9.02 16.50 -2.90
CA SER A 149 9.05 16.75 -4.36
C SER A 149 8.29 15.66 -5.10
N SER A 150 8.07 15.84 -6.40
CA SER A 150 7.40 14.86 -7.27
C SER A 150 8.31 13.71 -7.71
N PHE A 151 9.51 13.57 -7.14
CA PHE A 151 10.36 12.42 -7.47
C PHE A 151 9.78 11.12 -6.92
N LEU A 152 9.74 10.10 -7.77
CA LEU A 152 9.39 8.73 -7.40
C LEU A 152 10.62 7.84 -7.57
N ALA A 153 10.90 6.96 -6.61
CA ALA A 153 11.85 5.88 -6.78
C ALA A 153 11.10 4.56 -6.98
N SER A 154 11.61 3.69 -7.85
CA SER A 154 11.13 2.31 -8.00
C SER A 154 12.28 1.33 -8.11
N VAL A 155 12.03 0.09 -7.67
CA VAL A 155 13.01 -1.01 -7.74
C VAL A 155 12.36 -2.28 -8.27
N ASP A 156 13.11 -3.04 -9.08
CA ASP A 156 12.66 -4.33 -9.61
C ASP A 156 13.42 -5.54 -9.06
N LYS A 157 12.91 -6.75 -9.36
CA LYS A 157 13.55 -8.03 -8.95
C LYS A 157 14.96 -8.23 -9.52
N THR A 158 15.37 -7.48 -10.55
CA THR A 158 16.71 -7.55 -11.12
C THR A 158 17.70 -6.62 -10.44
N LYS A 159 17.30 -5.98 -9.33
CA LYS A 159 18.11 -5.06 -8.53
C LYS A 159 18.37 -3.73 -9.24
N LYS A 160 17.57 -3.38 -10.26
CA LYS A 160 17.60 -2.06 -10.89
C LYS A 160 16.74 -1.10 -10.07
N ALA A 161 17.30 0.05 -9.74
CA ALA A 161 16.58 1.19 -9.18
C ALA A 161 16.46 2.30 -10.23
N ILE A 162 15.30 2.95 -10.31
CA ILE A 162 15.06 4.10 -11.18
C ILE A 162 14.47 5.22 -10.34
N VAL A 163 14.97 6.44 -10.54
CA VAL A 163 14.37 7.66 -9.98
C VAL A 163 13.74 8.42 -11.14
N TRP A 164 12.45 8.68 -11.01
CA TRP A 164 11.61 9.35 -12.00
C TRP A 164 11.42 10.79 -11.57
N GLY A 165 11.77 11.74 -12.43
CA GLY A 165 11.41 13.16 -12.27
C GLY A 165 10.11 13.47 -13.01
N ASP A 166 9.43 14.53 -12.58
CA ASP A 166 8.20 15.05 -13.21
C ASP A 166 7.05 14.04 -13.29
N VAL A 167 6.79 13.38 -12.16
CA VAL A 167 5.73 12.38 -12.00
C VAL A 167 4.43 13.01 -11.54
#